data_AF-A0A520FFN8-F1
#
_entry.id   AF-A0A520FFN8-F1
#
_cell.length_a   1.000
_cell.length_b   1.000
_cell.length_c   1.000
_cell.angle_alpha   90.00
_cell.angle_beta   90.00
_cell.angle_gamma   90.00
#
_symmetry.space_group_name_H-M   'P 1'
#
loop_
_entity.id
_entity.type
_entity.pdbx_description
1 polymer ?
#
loop_
_entity_poly.entity_id
_entity_poly.type
_entity_poly.pdbx_seq_one_letter_code
_entity_poly.pdbx_strand_id
1 'polypeptide(L)' 'MLILLPPSETKSDGGSGAPLDLDRLSLPSLLPLRRTLADALVRLSDDVDASITALGLGPTQVDEIERNARLF' A
#
# COMPACT_ATOMS: atom_id res chain seq x y z
N MET A 1 27.18 7.72 3.44
CA MET A 1 26.73 7.57 2.05
C MET A 1 25.30 7.05 2.09
N LEU A 2 24.37 7.66 1.35
CA LEU A 2 22.98 7.21 1.24
C LEU A 2 22.79 6.58 -0.14
N ILE A 3 22.25 5.35 -0.18
CA ILE A 3 21.87 4.66 -1.41
C ILE A 3 20.34 4.68 -1.46
N LEU A 4 19.78 5.20 -2.55
CA LEU A 4 18.35 5.20 -2.79
C LEU A 4 18.04 4.20 -3.90
N LEU A 5 17.23 3.18 -3.58
CA LEU A 5 16.74 2.21 -4.54
C LEU A 5 15.26 2.47 -4.80
N PRO A 6 14.79 2.28 -6.05
CA PRO A 6 13.37 2.33 -6.33
C PRO A 6 12.64 1.19 -5.59
N PRO A 7 11.34 1.36 -5.27
CA PRO A 7 10.54 0.29 -4.71
C PRO A 7 10.39 -0.87 -5.71
N SER A 8 10.18 -2.09 -5.21
CA SER A 8 9.75 -3.22 -6.04
C SER A 8 8.26 -3.15 -6.33
N GLU A 9 7.86 -3.56 -7.54
CA GLU A 9 6.44 -3.70 -7.88
C GLU A 9 5.85 -4.97 -7.27
N THR A 10 6.53 -6.11 -7.41
CA THR A 10 6.08 -7.40 -6.87
C THR A 10 6.07 -7.38 -5.34
N LYS A 11 4.96 -7.84 -4.76
CA LYS A 11 4.79 -8.03 -3.32
C LYS A 11 4.84 -9.51 -2.97
N SER A 12 5.36 -9.80 -1.78
CA SER A 12 5.30 -11.13 -1.21
C SER A 12 4.07 -11.25 -0.32
N ASP A 13 3.41 -12.40 -0.38
CA ASP A 13 2.20 -12.65 0.37
C ASP A 13 2.52 -13.17 1.77
N GLY A 14 1.85 -12.61 2.77
CA GLY A 14 1.97 -13.03 4.16
C GLY A 14 3.35 -12.79 4.78
N GLY A 15 3.61 -13.51 5.86
CA GLY A 15 4.82 -13.42 6.67
C GLY A 15 4.62 -14.12 8.02
N SER A 16 5.70 -14.42 8.73
CA SER A 16 5.66 -15.06 10.06
C SER A 16 5.66 -14.07 11.23
N GLY A 17 5.50 -12.77 10.94
CA GLY A 17 5.61 -11.68 11.91
C GLY A 17 4.28 -11.00 12.25
N ALA A 18 4.34 -10.11 13.23
CA ALA A 18 3.22 -9.21 13.52
C ALA A 18 2.94 -8.26 12.34
N PRO A 19 1.72 -7.72 12.22
CA PRO A 19 1.40 -6.68 11.24
C PRO A 19 2.34 -5.47 11.30
N LEU A 20 2.42 -4.73 10.20
CA LEU A 20 3.23 -3.51 10.10
C LEU A 20 2.77 -2.47 11.12
N ASP A 21 3.71 -2.00 11.95
CA ASP A 21 3.51 -0.86 12.84
C ASP A 21 4.09 0.41 12.20
N LEU A 22 3.21 1.31 11.74
CA LEU A 22 3.59 2.56 11.07
C LEU A 22 4.39 3.50 11.99
N ASP A 23 4.16 3.43 13.31
CA ASP A 23 4.80 4.32 14.27
C ASP A 23 6.28 3.94 14.50
N ARG A 24 6.67 2.72 14.10
CA ARG A 24 8.05 2.21 14.18
C ARG A 24 8.88 2.44 12.92
N LEU A 25 8.27 2.98 11.86
CA LEU A 25 8.99 3.27 10.62
C LEU A 25 9.93 4.47 10.78
N SER A 26 11.07 4.41 10.10
CA SER A 26 11.98 5.55 9.96
C SER A 26 11.24 6.79 9.43
N LEU A 27 11.75 7.99 9.75
CA LEU A 27 11.16 9.28 9.37
C LEU A 27 9.75 9.48 9.98
N PRO A 28 9.65 9.65 11.32
CA PRO A 28 8.36 9.74 12.02
C PRO A 28 7.53 10.95 11.57
N SER A 29 8.15 12.01 11.03
CA SER A 29 7.44 13.16 10.46
C SER A 29 6.54 12.80 9.27
N LEU A 30 6.74 11.64 8.63
CA LEU A 30 5.90 11.16 7.53
C LEU A 30 4.67 10.38 8.01
N LEU A 31 4.55 10.08 9.30
CA LEU A 31 3.44 9.28 9.82
C LEU A 31 2.05 9.84 9.47
N PRO A 32 1.76 11.15 9.61
CA PRO A 32 0.45 11.70 9.25
C PRO A 32 0.12 11.51 7.75
N LEU A 33 1.13 11.62 6.90
CA LEU A 33 0.97 11.43 5.45
C LEU A 33 0.74 9.95 5.12
N ARG A 34 1.48 9.02 5.76
CA ARG A 34 1.30 7.58 5.59
C ARG A 34 -0.12 7.14 5.95
N ARG A 35 -0.67 7.63 7.06
CA ARG A 35 -2.06 7.34 7.48
C ARG A 35 -3.07 7.86 6.46
N THR A 36 -2.92 9.13 6.04
CA THR A 36 -3.78 9.72 5.00
C THR A 36 -3.79 8.91 3.70
N LEU A 37 -2.62 8.45 3.25
CA LEU A 37 -2.50 7.66 2.03
C LEU A 37 -3.09 6.25 2.19
N ALA A 38 -2.86 5.59 3.33
CA ALA A 38 -3.42 4.28 3.62
C ALA A 38 -4.96 4.33 3.68
N ASP A 39 -5.53 5.31 4.38
CA ASP A 39 -6.98 5.52 4.44
C ASP A 39 -7.57 5.82 3.06
N ALA A 40 -6.90 6.65 2.26
CA ALA A 40 -7.33 6.95 0.90
C ALA A 40 -7.30 5.72 -0.01
N LEU A 41 -6.28 4.87 0.13
CA LEU A 41 -6.14 3.64 -0.63
C LEU A 41 -7.23 2.62 -0.28
N VAL A 42 -7.53 2.45 1.01
CA VAL A 42 -8.61 1.57 1.47
C VAL A 42 -9.95 2.05 0.90
N ARG A 43 -10.28 3.35 1.04
CA ARG A 43 -11.52 3.91 0.49
C ARG A 43 -11.63 3.81 -1.04
N LEU A 44 -10.52 4.01 -1.74
CA LEU A 44 -10.49 3.86 -3.20
C LEU A 44 -10.87 2.42 -3.60
N SER A 45 -10.49 1.44 -2.79
CA SER A 45 -10.72 0.01 -3.06
C SER A 45 -12.20 -0.39 -3.03
N ASP A 46 -13.09 0.47 -2.53
CA ASP A 46 -14.55 0.27 -2.62
C ASP A 46 -15.09 0.46 -4.05
N ASP A 47 -14.32 1.10 -4.94
CA ASP A 47 -14.62 1.27 -6.35
C ASP A 47 -13.52 0.62 -7.21
N VAL A 48 -13.86 -0.54 -7.78
CA VAL A 48 -12.93 -1.36 -8.58
C VAL A 48 -12.48 -0.63 -9.84
N ASP A 49 -13.39 0.03 -10.57
CA ASP A 49 -13.07 0.69 -11.83
C ASP A 49 -12.22 1.95 -11.60
N ALA A 50 -12.55 2.72 -10.54
CA ALA A 50 -11.73 3.85 -10.12
C ALA A 50 -10.35 3.39 -9.64
N SER A 51 -10.27 2.28 -8.91
CA SER A 51 -8.99 1.69 -8.46
C SER A 51 -8.10 1.29 -9.64
N ILE A 52 -8.65 0.56 -10.62
CA ILE A 52 -7.93 0.16 -11.84
C ILE A 52 -7.35 1.39 -12.54
N THR A 53 -8.19 2.41 -12.73
CA THR A 53 -7.80 3.64 -13.44
C THR A 53 -6.76 4.44 -12.68
N ALA A 54 -6.97 4.67 -11.37
CA ALA A 54 -6.10 5.53 -10.57
C ALA A 54 -4.75 4.88 -10.24
N LEU A 55 -4.72 3.56 -10.07
CA LEU A 55 -3.51 2.80 -9.72
C LEU A 55 -2.82 2.20 -10.95
N GLY A 56 -3.41 2.30 -12.14
CA GLY A 56 -2.85 1.78 -13.38
C GLY A 56 -2.75 0.26 -13.39
N LEU A 57 -3.72 -0.44 -12.78
CA LEU A 57 -3.67 -1.90 -12.62
C LEU A 57 -4.01 -2.59 -13.93
N GLY A 58 -3.17 -3.54 -14.34
CA GLY A 58 -3.47 -4.46 -15.42
C GLY A 58 -4.47 -5.55 -15.03
N PRO A 59 -4.99 -6.32 -16.00
CA PRO A 59 -5.96 -7.40 -15.74
C PRO A 59 -5.48 -8.46 -14.73
N THR A 60 -4.16 -8.63 -14.58
CA THR A 60 -3.55 -9.60 -13.66
C THR A 60 -3.32 -9.06 -12.26
N GLN A 61 -3.69 -7.81 -11.98
CA GLN A 61 -3.42 -7.11 -10.71
C GLN A 61 -4.72 -6.69 -10.00
N VAL A 62 -5.87 -7.18 -10.43
CA VAL A 62 -7.17 -6.83 -9.85
C VAL A 62 -7.28 -7.32 -8.40
N ASP A 63 -6.59 -8.40 -8.03
CA ASP A 63 -6.52 -8.91 -6.66
C ASP A 63 -5.78 -7.95 -5.70
N GLU A 64 -4.97 -7.03 -6.22
CA GLU A 64 -4.36 -5.94 -5.43
C GLU A 64 -5.42 -5.02 -4.81
N ILE A 65 -6.58 -4.88 -5.41
CA ILE A 65 -7.68 -4.06 -4.88
C ILE A 65 -8.24 -4.70 -3.60
N GLU A 66 -8.44 -6.02 -3.60
CA GLU A 66 -8.90 -6.75 -2.41
C GLU A 66 -7.86 -6.70 -1.27
N ARG A 67 -6.57 -6.74 -1.63
CA ARG A 67 -5.47 -6.60 -0.66
C ARG A 67 -5.45 -5.20 -0.05
N ASN A 68 -5.60 -4.16 -0.88
CA ASN A 68 -5.66 -2.77 -0.45
C ASN A 68 -6.85 -2.49 0.47
N ALA A 69 -8.01 -3.09 0.21
CA ALA A 69 -9.18 -2.98 1.08
C ALA A 69 -8.97 -3.56 2.50
N ARG A 70 -7.99 -4.45 2.68
CA ARG A 70 -7.68 -5.15 3.94
C ARG A 70 -6.36 -4.68 4.58
N LEU A 71 -5.95 -3.45 4.29
CA LEU A 71 -4.68 -2.90 4.77
C LEU A 71 -4.64 -2.74 6.31
N PHE A 72 -5.80 -2.66 6.96
CA PHE A 72 -5.98 -2.53 8.42
C PHE A 72 -6.71 -3.73 9.02
#